data_AF-T0TMH4-F1
#
_entry.id   AF-T0TMH4-F1
#
_cell.length_a   1.000
_cell.length_b   1.000
_cell.length_c   1.000
_cell.angle_alpha   90.00
_cell.angle_beta   90.00
_cell.angle_gamma   90.00
#
_symmetry.space_group_name_H-M   'P 1'
#
loop_
_entity.id
_entity.type
_entity.pdbx_description
1 polymer ?
#
loop_
_entity_poly.entity_id
_entity_poly.type
_entity_poly.pdbx_seq_one_letter_code
_entity_poly.pdbx_strand_id
1 'polypeptide(L)'
;MNTTEKIQTYLNDPKIVSVNTVDAHSDHKYFESLAEFSEGEMKLRQSLNGKWKIHYAQNTNQVLKDFYKTEFDETDLNFINVPGHLELQGFGSPQYVNTQYPWDGKEFLRPPQVPQESNAVASYVKHFTLNDALKDKKYLSHSKGLPLPSLYGSMVTL
;
A
#
# COMPACT_ATOMS: atom_id res chain seq x y z
N MET A 1 8.50 -2.07 -21.06
CA MET A 1 9.00 -2.26 -19.68
C MET A 1 7.98 -3.12 -18.95
N ASN A 2 8.39 -4.27 -18.44
CA ASN A 2 7.49 -5.13 -17.67
C ASN A 2 7.30 -4.58 -16.23
N THR A 3 6.30 -5.07 -15.49
CA THR A 3 5.94 -4.56 -14.15
C THR A 3 7.13 -4.62 -13.17
N THR A 4 7.91 -5.71 -13.23
CA THR A 4 9.05 -5.94 -12.35
C THR A 4 10.18 -4.94 -12.61
N GLU A 5 10.53 -4.70 -13.87
CA GLU A 5 11.54 -3.69 -14.27
C GLU A 5 11.15 -2.31 -13.74
N LYS A 6 9.88 -1.94 -13.86
CA LYS A 6 9.37 -0.65 -13.37
C LYS A 6 9.50 -0.53 -11.84
N ILE A 7 9.13 -1.59 -11.10
CA ILE A 7 9.29 -1.63 -9.64
C ILE A 7 10.76 -1.46 -9.26
N GLN A 8 11.67 -2.18 -9.93
CA GLN A 8 13.09 -2.12 -9.65
C GLN A 8 13.70 -0.74 -9.95
N THR A 9 13.25 -0.05 -11.00
CA THR A 9 13.69 1.33 -11.27
C THR A 9 13.32 2.27 -10.12
N TYR A 10 12.10 2.19 -9.59
CA TYR A 10 11.69 3.04 -8.47
C TYR A 10 12.40 2.71 -7.16
N LEU A 11 12.61 1.42 -6.87
CA LEU A 11 13.23 1.01 -5.60
C LEU A 11 14.73 1.30 -5.53
N ASN A 12 15.43 1.23 -6.67
CA ASN A 12 16.89 1.44 -6.71
C ASN A 12 17.29 2.90 -6.96
N ASP A 13 16.34 3.83 -7.18
CA ASP A 13 16.63 5.26 -7.34
C ASP A 13 16.26 6.07 -6.09
N PRO A 14 17.22 6.47 -5.25
CA PRO A 14 16.96 7.22 -4.02
C PRO A 14 16.44 8.64 -4.27
N LYS A 15 16.49 9.14 -5.52
CA LYS A 15 15.95 10.46 -5.87
C LYS A 15 14.43 10.43 -6.04
N ILE A 16 13.85 9.25 -6.23
CA ILE A 16 12.41 9.09 -6.39
C ILE A 16 11.78 8.82 -5.02
N VAL A 17 11.37 9.89 -4.35
CA VAL A 17 10.72 9.81 -3.03
C VAL A 17 9.21 9.60 -3.12
N SER A 18 8.57 10.16 -4.16
CA SER A 18 7.15 10.01 -4.42
C SER A 18 6.82 10.30 -5.88
N VAL A 19 5.68 9.79 -6.35
CA VAL A 19 5.16 10.00 -7.71
C VAL A 19 3.66 10.27 -7.60
N ASN A 20 3.17 11.33 -8.24
CA ASN A 20 1.75 11.71 -8.26
C ASN A 20 1.11 11.89 -6.87
N THR A 21 1.88 12.32 -5.88
CA THR A 21 1.40 12.65 -4.54
C THR A 21 1.07 14.13 -4.42
N VAL A 22 0.08 14.46 -3.59
CA VAL A 22 -0.21 15.86 -3.22
C VAL A 22 0.88 16.37 -2.26
N ASP A 23 1.18 17.66 -2.34
CA ASP A 23 2.13 18.31 -1.43
C ASP A 23 1.71 18.19 0.04
N ALA A 24 2.71 18.15 0.93
CA ALA A 24 2.49 18.09 2.36
C ALA A 24 1.73 19.34 2.84
N HIS A 25 0.67 19.11 3.61
CA HIS A 25 -0.19 20.16 4.16
C HIS A 25 -0.63 19.77 5.57
N SER A 26 -1.16 20.74 6.33
CA SER A 26 -1.70 20.52 7.67
C SER A 26 -2.93 19.62 7.65
N ASP A 27 -3.11 18.82 8.71
CA ASP A 27 -4.31 18.00 8.89
C ASP A 27 -5.50 18.94 9.22
N HIS A 28 -6.55 18.85 8.40
CA HIS A 28 -7.76 19.66 8.53
C HIS A 28 -8.98 18.75 8.65
N LYS A 29 -9.88 19.10 9.57
CA LYS A 29 -11.24 18.55 9.56
C LYS A 29 -12.09 19.31 8.54
N TYR A 30 -12.94 18.60 7.83
CA TYR A 30 -13.79 19.14 6.77
C TYR A 30 -15.23 18.71 6.99
N PHE A 31 -16.14 19.67 6.88
CA PHE A 31 -17.58 19.52 7.12
C PHE A 31 -18.34 20.38 6.11
N GLU A 32 -19.54 19.96 5.70
CA GLU A 32 -20.38 20.75 4.78
C GLU A 32 -21.22 21.79 5.52
N SER A 33 -21.50 21.58 6.82
CA SER A 33 -22.33 22.46 7.63
C SER A 33 -21.82 22.62 9.06
N LEU A 34 -22.22 23.71 9.71
CA LEU A 34 -21.93 23.93 11.14
C LEU A 34 -22.62 22.90 12.04
N ALA A 35 -23.78 22.37 11.65
CA ALA A 35 -24.46 21.31 12.39
C ALA A 35 -23.63 20.01 12.41
N GLU A 36 -23.07 19.64 11.26
CA GLU A 36 -22.19 18.48 11.13
C GLU A 36 -20.91 18.65 11.98
N PHE A 37 -20.36 19.86 12.03
CA PHE A 37 -19.24 20.18 12.92
C PHE A 37 -19.60 19.94 14.40
N SER A 38 -20.80 20.32 14.83
CA SER A 38 -21.28 20.09 16.20
C SER A 38 -21.48 18.61 16.53
N GLU A 39 -21.85 17.78 15.55
CA GLU A 39 -21.94 16.32 15.69
C GLU A 39 -20.56 15.65 15.72
N GLY A 40 -19.53 16.28 15.11
CA GLY A 40 -18.16 15.78 15.06
C GLY A 40 -17.91 14.67 14.03
N GLU A 41 -18.93 14.29 13.27
CA GLU A 41 -18.87 13.29 12.22
C GLU A 41 -18.42 13.92 10.89
N MET A 42 -17.43 13.32 10.21
CA MET A 42 -16.98 13.80 8.90
C MET A 42 -17.63 12.95 7.80
N LYS A 43 -18.78 13.37 7.27
CA LYS A 43 -19.54 12.61 6.26
C LYS A 43 -18.82 12.52 4.91
N LEU A 44 -17.95 13.49 4.63
CA LEU A 44 -17.05 13.51 3.47
C LEU A 44 -15.82 12.61 3.64
N ARG A 45 -15.72 11.85 4.74
CA ARG A 45 -14.63 10.92 4.97
C ARG A 45 -15.14 9.49 4.93
N GLN A 46 -14.71 8.74 3.92
CA GLN A 46 -14.96 7.30 3.83
C GLN A 46 -13.73 6.52 4.27
N SER A 47 -13.89 5.71 5.33
CA SER A 47 -12.82 4.83 5.79
C SER A 47 -12.75 3.57 4.92
N LEU A 48 -11.55 3.25 4.44
CA LEU A 48 -11.28 1.99 3.73
C LEU A 48 -10.65 0.93 4.65
N ASN A 49 -10.71 1.12 5.97
CA ASN A 49 -10.27 0.10 6.93
C ASN A 49 -11.12 -1.18 6.84
N GLY A 50 -10.60 -2.27 7.38
CA GLY A 50 -11.28 -3.56 7.46
C GLY A 50 -10.57 -4.66 6.69
N LYS A 51 -11.34 -5.60 6.13
CA LYS A 51 -10.83 -6.79 5.45
C LYS A 51 -10.50 -6.48 4.00
N TRP A 52 -9.29 -6.84 3.58
CA TRP A 52 -8.76 -6.71 2.22
C TRP A 52 -8.33 -8.08 1.72
N LYS A 53 -8.34 -8.28 0.40
CA LYS A 53 -7.69 -9.43 -0.21
C LYS A 53 -6.21 -9.16 -0.38
N ILE A 54 -5.38 -10.17 -0.19
CA ILE A 54 -3.93 -10.06 -0.23
C ILE A 54 -3.30 -11.25 -0.95
N HIS A 55 -2.27 -10.98 -1.75
CA HIS A 55 -1.33 -11.98 -2.24
C HIS A 55 0.06 -11.66 -1.74
N TYR A 56 0.67 -12.56 -0.98
CA TYR A 56 2.04 -12.40 -0.48
C TYR A 56 3.04 -13.17 -1.36
N ALA A 57 4.02 -12.46 -1.92
CA ALA A 57 5.09 -13.00 -2.74
C ALA A 57 6.44 -12.79 -2.04
N GLN A 58 7.38 -13.72 -2.19
CA GLN A 58 8.69 -13.63 -1.53
C GLN A 58 9.65 -12.65 -2.20
N ASN A 59 9.43 -12.35 -3.48
CA ASN A 59 10.24 -11.42 -4.26
C ASN A 59 9.44 -10.71 -5.36
N THR A 60 10.05 -9.68 -5.96
CA THR A 60 9.45 -8.87 -7.03
C THR A 60 9.15 -9.64 -8.34
N ASN A 61 9.74 -10.82 -8.53
CA ASN A 61 9.49 -11.66 -9.71
C ASN A 61 8.19 -12.48 -9.57
N GLN A 62 7.74 -12.73 -8.34
CA GLN A 62 6.54 -13.50 -8.02
C GLN A 62 5.30 -12.62 -7.83
N VAL A 63 5.39 -11.33 -8.16
CA VAL A 63 4.25 -10.41 -8.06
C VAL A 63 3.17 -10.81 -9.06
N LEU A 64 1.91 -10.80 -8.62
CA LEU A 64 0.77 -11.01 -9.49
C LEU A 64 0.76 -9.94 -10.58
N LYS A 65 0.82 -10.38 -11.84
CA LYS A 65 0.69 -9.47 -12.97
C LYS A 65 -0.78 -9.13 -13.14
N ASP A 66 -1.05 -7.89 -13.51
CA ASP A 66 -2.40 -7.42 -13.85
C ASP A 66 -3.46 -7.56 -12.75
N PHE A 67 -3.04 -7.76 -11.48
CA PHE A 67 -3.95 -7.74 -10.32
C PHE A 67 -4.73 -6.43 -10.17
N TYR A 68 -4.25 -5.38 -10.84
CA TYR A 68 -4.90 -4.08 -10.84
C TYR A 68 -6.12 -3.99 -11.79
N LYS A 69 -6.34 -5.02 -12.63
CA LYS A 69 -7.47 -5.06 -13.57
C LYS A 69 -8.72 -5.63 -12.88
N THR A 70 -9.87 -5.08 -13.22
CA THR A 70 -11.18 -5.52 -12.70
C THR A 70 -11.53 -6.96 -13.02
N GLU A 71 -10.98 -7.48 -14.12
CA GLU A 71 -11.22 -8.84 -14.63
C GLU A 71 -10.29 -9.89 -14.01
N PHE A 72 -9.41 -9.48 -13.09
CA PHE A 72 -8.46 -10.37 -12.46
C PHE A 72 -9.18 -11.40 -11.58
N ASP A 73 -8.76 -12.66 -11.68
CA ASP A 73 -9.31 -13.72 -10.84
C ASP A 73 -8.71 -13.64 -9.42
N GLU A 74 -9.55 -13.28 -8.47
CA GLU A 74 -9.18 -13.06 -7.07
C GLU A 74 -9.56 -14.24 -6.16
N THR A 75 -9.91 -15.40 -6.73
CA THR A 75 -10.38 -16.56 -5.96
C THR A 75 -9.32 -17.12 -5.02
N ASP A 76 -8.06 -17.14 -5.46
CA ASP A 76 -6.92 -17.67 -4.68
C ASP A 76 -6.28 -16.65 -3.72
N LEU A 77 -6.87 -15.47 -3.56
CA LEU A 77 -6.32 -14.45 -2.66
C LEU A 77 -6.70 -14.72 -1.21
N ASN A 78 -5.72 -14.56 -0.32
CA ASN A 78 -5.94 -14.61 1.12
C ASN A 78 -6.61 -13.31 1.60
N PHE A 79 -6.98 -13.25 2.87
CA PHE A 79 -7.52 -12.05 3.48
C PHE A 79 -6.63 -11.51 4.59
N ILE A 80 -6.64 -10.18 4.75
CA ILE A 80 -5.90 -9.47 5.79
C ILE A 80 -6.74 -8.32 6.36
N ASN A 81 -6.50 -7.97 7.62
CA ASN A 81 -7.08 -6.80 8.25
C ASN A 81 -6.15 -5.59 8.11
N VAL A 82 -6.70 -4.47 7.65
CA VAL A 82 -6.02 -3.17 7.51
C VAL A 82 -6.70 -2.15 8.42
N PRO A 83 -5.97 -1.43 9.29
CA PRO A 83 -4.51 -1.47 9.45
C PRO A 83 -4.00 -2.67 10.25
N GLY A 84 -2.81 -3.15 9.91
CA GLY A 84 -2.11 -4.23 10.63
C GLY A 84 -0.82 -4.63 9.93
N HIS A 85 0.14 -5.18 10.68
CA HIS A 85 1.39 -5.69 10.12
C HIS A 85 1.17 -7.05 9.44
N LEU A 86 1.88 -7.31 8.34
CA LEU A 86 1.80 -8.57 7.59
C LEU A 86 2.27 -9.75 8.43
N GLU A 87 3.41 -9.57 9.10
CA GLU A 87 4.12 -10.59 9.86
C GLU A 87 3.29 -11.07 11.06
N LEU A 88 2.54 -10.18 11.69
CA LEU A 88 1.65 -10.52 12.81
C LEU A 88 0.37 -11.23 12.37
N GLN A 89 0.06 -11.19 11.07
CA GLN A 89 -1.13 -11.82 10.48
C GLN A 89 -0.79 -13.11 9.73
N GLY A 90 0.45 -13.63 9.88
CA GLY A 90 0.88 -14.89 9.31
C GLY A 90 1.55 -14.78 7.93
N PHE A 91 1.84 -13.57 7.45
CA PHE A 91 2.53 -13.34 6.18
C PHE A 91 3.97 -12.91 6.40
N GLY A 92 4.91 -13.81 6.09
CA GLY A 92 6.34 -13.56 6.30
C GLY A 92 6.79 -13.85 7.73
N SER A 93 7.89 -13.24 8.16
CA SER A 93 8.44 -13.42 9.50
C SER A 93 9.03 -12.12 10.02
N PRO A 94 8.78 -11.76 11.29
CA PRO A 94 9.36 -10.56 11.87
C PRO A 94 10.87 -10.70 11.95
N GLN A 95 11.58 -9.63 11.59
CA GLN A 95 13.03 -9.59 11.61
C GLN A 95 13.50 -8.54 12.61
N TYR A 96 14.44 -8.92 13.47
CA TYR A 96 15.07 -8.02 14.42
C TYR A 96 16.58 -8.08 14.22
N VAL A 97 17.17 -6.93 13.92
CA VAL A 97 18.61 -6.74 13.77
C VAL A 97 18.98 -5.44 14.47
N ASN A 98 20.13 -5.41 15.14
CA ASN A 98 20.56 -4.22 15.89
C ASN A 98 21.30 -3.22 14.99
N THR A 99 22.34 -3.68 14.29
CA THR A 99 23.23 -2.80 13.49
C THR A 99 23.33 -3.22 12.03
N GLN A 100 23.26 -4.52 11.75
CA GLN A 100 23.33 -5.06 10.39
C GLN A 100 22.00 -4.83 9.66
N TYR A 101 22.06 -4.77 8.34
CA TYR A 101 20.84 -4.81 7.55
C TYR A 101 20.25 -6.23 7.52
N PRO A 102 18.92 -6.39 7.38
CA PRO A 102 18.28 -7.72 7.37
C PRO A 102 18.69 -8.67 6.23
N TRP A 103 19.35 -8.12 5.20
CA TRP A 103 19.89 -8.83 4.05
C TRP A 103 21.40 -9.09 4.13
N ASP A 104 22.10 -8.55 5.12
CA ASP A 104 23.53 -8.80 5.31
C ASP A 104 23.80 -10.29 5.52
N GLY A 105 24.77 -10.84 4.79
CA GLY A 105 25.08 -12.28 4.81
C GLY A 105 24.16 -13.15 3.95
N LYS A 106 23.09 -12.59 3.35
CA LYS A 106 22.26 -13.27 2.34
C LYS A 106 22.59 -12.80 0.93
N GLU A 107 22.70 -11.49 0.74
CA GLU A 107 23.00 -10.87 -0.55
C GLU A 107 24.10 -9.81 -0.37
N PHE A 108 25.09 -9.78 -1.28
CA PHE A 108 26.11 -8.73 -1.28
C PHE A 108 25.59 -7.50 -2.02
N LEU A 109 25.08 -6.52 -1.27
CA LEU A 109 24.45 -5.32 -1.81
C LEU A 109 25.26 -4.07 -1.46
N ARG A 110 25.31 -3.12 -2.40
CA ARG A 110 25.86 -1.77 -2.17
C ARG A 110 24.76 -0.75 -2.42
N PRO A 111 24.61 0.30 -1.57
CA PRO A 111 23.68 1.38 -1.85
C PRO A 111 23.89 1.94 -3.27
N PRO A 112 22.83 2.17 -4.05
CA PRO A 112 21.40 2.18 -3.69
C PRO A 112 20.65 0.86 -3.92
N GLN A 113 21.34 -0.26 -4.11
CA GLN A 113 20.73 -1.54 -4.47
C GLN A 113 19.85 -2.12 -3.35
N VAL A 114 18.72 -2.70 -3.73
CA VAL A 114 17.83 -3.46 -2.84
C VAL A 114 17.94 -4.97 -3.08
N PRO A 115 17.63 -5.82 -2.08
CA PRO A 115 17.61 -7.27 -2.25
C PRO A 115 16.64 -7.70 -3.36
N GLN A 116 17.04 -8.72 -4.13
CA GLN A 116 16.21 -9.28 -5.19
C GLN A 116 15.64 -10.65 -4.81
N GLU A 117 16.36 -11.44 -4.02
CA GLU A 117 15.94 -12.79 -3.64
C GLU A 117 14.96 -12.77 -2.47
N SER A 118 15.23 -11.93 -1.46
CA SER A 118 14.41 -11.84 -0.24
C SER A 118 13.82 -10.44 -0.04
N ASN A 119 12.97 -10.03 -0.97
CA ASN A 119 12.28 -8.73 -0.93
C ASN A 119 10.78 -8.93 -1.12
N ALA A 120 10.11 -9.25 -0.01
CA ALA A 120 8.71 -9.67 -0.02
C ALA A 120 7.77 -8.55 -0.50
N VAL A 121 6.80 -8.94 -1.33
CA VAL A 121 5.82 -8.07 -1.98
C VAL A 121 4.43 -8.65 -1.77
N ALA A 122 3.57 -7.94 -1.04
CA ALA A 122 2.17 -8.27 -0.79
C ALA A 122 1.13 -7.39 -1.52
N SER A 123 0.53 -7.87 -2.61
CA SER A 123 -0.46 -7.10 -3.38
C SER A 123 -1.80 -7.04 -2.65
N TYR A 124 -2.37 -5.84 -2.47
CA TYR A 124 -3.66 -5.64 -1.80
C TYR A 124 -4.77 -5.29 -2.79
N VAL A 125 -5.94 -5.91 -2.62
CA VAL A 125 -7.14 -5.65 -3.42
C VAL A 125 -8.34 -5.44 -2.52
N LYS A 126 -9.10 -4.37 -2.79
CA LYS A 126 -10.37 -4.08 -2.13
C LYS A 126 -11.33 -3.39 -3.08
N HIS A 127 -12.50 -3.98 -3.21
CA HIS A 127 -13.65 -3.35 -3.85
C HIS A 127 -14.44 -2.56 -2.80
N PHE A 128 -14.81 -1.34 -3.13
CA PHE A 128 -15.66 -0.51 -2.28
C PHE A 128 -16.63 0.28 -3.15
N THR A 129 -17.76 0.65 -2.58
CA THR A 129 -18.71 1.56 -3.22
C THR A 129 -18.52 2.94 -2.61
N LEU A 130 -18.43 3.96 -3.46
CA LEU A 130 -18.35 5.34 -2.99
C LEU A 130 -19.65 5.75 -2.29
N ASN A 131 -19.53 6.37 -1.12
CA ASN A 131 -20.66 6.95 -0.41
C ASN A 131 -21.34 8.04 -1.25
N ASP A 132 -22.67 8.15 -1.16
CA ASP A 132 -23.44 9.13 -1.93
C ASP A 132 -22.98 10.58 -1.69
N ALA A 133 -22.55 10.90 -0.47
CA ALA A 133 -22.03 12.22 -0.12
C ALA A 133 -20.75 12.61 -0.87
N LEU A 134 -20.03 11.64 -1.45
CA LEU A 134 -18.79 11.84 -2.20
C LEU A 134 -18.99 11.83 -3.72
N LYS A 135 -20.17 11.42 -4.21
CA LYS A 135 -20.49 11.44 -5.63
C LYS A 135 -20.39 12.87 -6.17
N ASP A 136 -19.86 13.01 -7.38
CA ASP A 136 -19.65 14.28 -8.09
C ASP A 136 -18.68 15.29 -7.42
N LYS A 137 -17.94 14.88 -6.38
CA LYS A 137 -16.90 15.69 -5.73
C LYS A 137 -15.49 15.21 -6.12
N LYS A 138 -14.51 16.10 -5.95
CA LYS A 138 -13.09 15.70 -6.02
C LYS A 138 -12.73 14.93 -4.74
N TYR A 139 -12.20 13.73 -4.92
CA TYR A 139 -11.75 12.88 -3.82
C TYR A 139 -10.24 12.65 -3.88
N LEU A 140 -9.64 12.45 -2.70
CA LEU A 140 -8.24 12.10 -2.52
C LEU A 140 -8.18 10.82 -1.68
N SER A 141 -7.32 9.88 -2.09
CA SER A 141 -6.99 8.74 -1.23
C SER A 141 -5.91 9.16 -0.24
N HIS A 142 -6.08 8.81 1.03
CA HIS A 142 -5.16 9.18 2.09
C HIS A 142 -4.74 7.98 2.93
N SER A 143 -3.44 7.71 3.01
CA SER A 143 -2.81 6.68 3.83
C SER A 143 -1.95 7.32 4.92
N LYS A 144 -2.27 7.08 6.20
CA LYS A 144 -1.57 7.69 7.35
C LYS A 144 -0.19 7.10 7.66
N GLY A 145 0.13 5.93 7.11
CA GLY A 145 1.43 5.30 7.28
C GLY A 145 1.46 3.95 6.58
N LEU A 146 2.45 3.77 5.73
CA LEU A 146 2.81 2.49 5.12
C LEU A 146 4.25 2.20 5.56
N PRO A 147 4.54 1.04 6.18
CA PRO A 147 5.90 0.69 6.54
C PRO A 147 6.75 0.52 5.26
N LEU A 148 7.88 1.21 5.17
CA LEU A 148 8.94 0.92 4.18
C LEU A 148 9.64 -0.38 4.65
N PRO A 149 9.78 -1.46 3.85
CA PRO A 149 9.97 -1.49 2.39
C PRO A 149 9.02 -2.42 1.60
N SER A 150 7.92 -2.90 2.18
CA SER A 150 6.98 -3.77 1.45
C SER A 150 5.79 -2.95 0.95
N LEU A 151 5.83 -2.68 -0.37
CA LEU A 151 4.69 -2.60 -1.31
C LEU A 151 4.23 -1.28 -1.90
N TYR A 152 4.33 -1.27 -3.23
CA TYR A 152 3.29 -0.77 -4.12
C TYR A 152 1.97 -1.52 -3.88
N GLY A 153 1.06 -0.93 -3.11
CA GLY A 153 -0.36 -1.20 -3.25
C GLY A 153 -0.88 -0.45 -4.47
N SER A 154 -1.18 -1.16 -5.58
CA SER A 154 -2.08 -0.57 -6.58
C SER A 154 -3.49 -0.67 -6.00
N MET A 155 -3.99 0.45 -5.49
CA MET A 155 -5.39 0.57 -5.08
C MET A 155 -6.23 0.61 -6.37
N VAL A 156 -6.77 -0.53 -6.79
CA VAL A 156 -7.79 -0.56 -7.83
C VAL A 156 -9.05 0.04 -7.22
N THR A 157 -9.42 1.20 -7.70
CA THR A 157 -10.71 1.81 -7.39
C THR A 157 -11.62 1.50 -8.56
N LEU A 158 -12.76 0.84 -8.28
CA LEU A 158 -13.97 0.95 -9.08
C LEU A 158 -14.87 1.99 -8.44
#